data_AF-A0A1W9J3S6-F1
#
_entry.id   AF-A0A1W9J3S6-F1
#
_cell.length_a   1.000
_cell.length_b   1.000
_cell.length_c   1.000
_cell.angle_alpha   90.00
_cell.angle_beta   90.00
_cell.angle_gamma   90.00
#
_symmetry.space_group_name_H-M   'P 1'
#
loop_
_entity.id
_entity.type
_entity.pdbx_description
1 polymer ?
#
loop_
_entity_poly.entity_id
_entity_poly.type
_entity_poly.pdbx_seq_one_letter_code
_entity_poly.pdbx_strand_id
1 'polypeptide(L)'
;MVFVKFLAAIALIVSTAWVIANPGFESALAVLGSISALASTFIIGKRRAERAQHQSVSQSSVGVQAGGNVSIGDAGKDKHDR
;
A
#
# COMPACT_ATOMS: atom_id res chain seq x y z
N MET A 1 3.02 -4.36 4.81
CA MET A 1 2.14 -5.28 4.04
C MET A 1 2.71 -6.67 3.86
N VAL A 2 4.02 -6.89 4.03
CA VAL A 2 4.63 -8.22 3.93
C VAL A 2 4.01 -9.21 4.93
N PHE A 3 3.78 -8.78 6.17
CA PHE A 3 3.11 -9.61 7.18
C PHE A 3 1.72 -10.09 6.74
N VAL A 4 0.83 -9.20 6.29
CA VAL A 4 -0.52 -9.56 5.84
C VAL A 4 -0.48 -10.47 4.61
N LYS A 5 0.46 -10.24 3.68
CA LYS A 5 0.70 -11.12 2.53
C LYS A 5 1.09 -12.53 2.96
N PHE A 6 1.97 -12.64 3.95
CA PHE A 6 2.42 -13.91 4.50
C PHE A 6 1.25 -14.66 5.17
N LEU A 7 0.44 -13.98 5.98
CA LEU A 7 -0.76 -14.58 6.59
C LEU A 7 -1.77 -15.04 5.54
N ALA A 8 -2.02 -14.23 4.51
CA ALA A 8 -2.93 -14.59 3.41
C ALA A 8 -2.42 -15.81 2.61
N ALA A 9 -1.12 -15.92 2.41
CA ALA A 9 -0.51 -17.09 1.76
C ALA A 9 -0.67 -18.36 2.61
N ILE A 10 -0.44 -18.28 3.93
CA ILE A 10 -0.69 -19.41 4.85
C ILE A 10 -2.17 -19.81 4.80
N ALA A 11 -3.09 -18.85 4.88
CA ALA A 11 -4.52 -19.12 4.81
C ALA A 11 -4.92 -19.83 3.50
N LEU A 12 -4.31 -19.47 2.37
CA LEU A 12 -4.51 -20.14 1.09
C LEU A 12 -4.01 -21.59 1.11
N ILE A 13 -2.83 -21.84 1.67
CA ILE A 13 -2.28 -23.20 1.77
C ILE A 13 -3.18 -24.08 2.65
N VAL A 14 -3.57 -23.58 3.83
CA VAL A 14 -4.41 -24.33 4.77
C VAL A 14 -5.80 -24.61 4.17
N SER A 15 -6.44 -23.62 3.55
CA SER A 15 -7.75 -23.82 2.91
C SER A 15 -7.68 -24.77 1.72
N THR A 16 -6.59 -24.73 0.93
CA THR A 16 -6.38 -25.67 -0.17
C THR A 16 -6.22 -27.10 0.35
N ALA A 17 -5.39 -27.29 1.38
CA ALA A 17 -5.24 -28.59 2.03
C ALA A 17 -6.59 -29.10 2.59
N TRP A 18 -7.41 -28.20 3.14
CA TRP A 18 -8.74 -28.53 3.64
C TRP A 18 -9.69 -28.98 2.51
N VAL A 19 -9.74 -28.28 1.37
CA VAL A 19 -10.54 -28.70 0.20
C VAL A 19 -10.13 -30.10 -0.30
N ILE A 20 -8.84 -30.41 -0.29
CA ILE A 20 -8.33 -31.72 -0.72
C ILE A 20 -8.73 -32.81 0.27
N ALA A 21 -8.60 -32.55 1.58
CA ALA A 21 -8.90 -33.53 2.62
C ALA A 21 -10.42 -33.72 2.85
N ASN A 22 -11.20 -32.65 2.71
CA ASN A 22 -12.63 -32.65 2.92
C ASN A 22 -13.31 -31.71 1.89
N PRO A 23 -13.58 -32.20 0.68
CA PRO A 23 -14.18 -31.39 -0.37
C PRO A 23 -15.63 -31.04 -0.02
N GLY A 24 -15.86 -29.76 0.26
CA GLY A 24 -17.18 -29.23 0.58
C GLY A 24 -17.32 -27.74 0.26
N PHE A 25 -18.55 -27.25 0.29
CA PHE A 25 -18.85 -25.84 -0.03
C PHE A 25 -18.09 -24.86 0.88
N GLU A 26 -18.01 -25.15 2.18
CA GLU A 26 -17.28 -24.31 3.15
C GLU A 26 -15.78 -24.24 2.83
N SER A 27 -15.15 -25.39 2.58
CA SER A 27 -13.74 -25.46 2.20
C SER A 27 -13.47 -24.71 0.88
N ALA A 28 -14.36 -24.82 -0.10
CA ALA A 28 -14.23 -24.13 -1.38
C ALA A 28 -14.39 -22.61 -1.22
N LEU A 29 -15.34 -22.16 -0.39
CA LEU A 29 -15.48 -20.76 -0.01
C LEU A 29 -14.23 -20.23 0.70
N ALA A 30 -13.63 -21.02 1.60
CA ALA A 30 -12.41 -20.63 2.30
C ALA A 30 -11.24 -20.41 1.33
N VAL A 31 -11.11 -21.25 0.30
CA VAL A 31 -10.12 -21.06 -0.78
C VAL A 31 -10.41 -19.79 -1.58
N LEU A 32 -11.66 -19.58 -1.99
CA LEU A 32 -12.03 -18.40 -2.77
C LEU A 32 -11.79 -17.09 -1.98
N GLY A 33 -12.13 -17.10 -0.70
CA GLY A 33 -11.88 -15.99 0.22
C GLY A 33 -10.40 -15.71 0.41
N SER A 34 -9.58 -16.74 0.61
CA SER A 34 -8.13 -16.58 0.80
C SER A 34 -7.43 -16.10 -0.48
N ILE A 35 -7.84 -16.58 -1.67
CA ILE A 35 -7.39 -16.03 -2.97
C ILE A 35 -7.73 -14.53 -3.06
N SER A 36 -8.99 -14.17 -2.76
CA SER A 36 -9.46 -12.78 -2.83
C SER A 36 -8.70 -11.86 -1.85
N ALA A 37 -8.44 -12.35 -0.64
CA ALA A 37 -7.66 -11.63 0.37
C ALA A 37 -6.22 -11.43 -0.10
N LEU A 38 -5.56 -12.49 -0.59
CA LEU A 38 -4.19 -12.42 -1.11
C LEU A 38 -4.10 -11.45 -2.28
N ALA A 39 -5.01 -11.51 -3.25
CA ALA A 39 -5.08 -10.58 -4.38
C ALA A 39 -5.23 -9.12 -3.93
N SER A 40 -6.11 -8.87 -2.95
CA SER A 40 -6.33 -7.52 -2.40
C SER A 40 -5.06 -6.91 -1.82
N THR A 41 -4.17 -7.71 -1.24
CA THR A 41 -2.89 -7.20 -0.71
C THR A 41 -1.96 -6.62 -1.79
N PHE A 42 -2.06 -7.09 -3.04
CA PHE A 42 -1.27 -6.55 -4.15
C PHE A 42 -1.87 -5.26 -4.69
N ILE A 43 -3.20 -5.17 -4.74
CA ILE A 43 -3.92 -3.97 -5.20
C ILE A 43 -3.71 -2.80 -4.23
N ILE A 44 -3.90 -3.05 -2.92
CA ILE A 44 -3.79 -2.01 -1.89
C ILE A 44 -2.33 -1.57 -1.71
N GLY A 45 -1.37 -2.48 -1.85
CA GLY A 45 0.05 -2.14 -1.80
C GLY A 45 0.47 -1.14 -2.87
N LYS A 46 -0.07 -1.27 -4.09
CA LYS A 46 0.21 -0.35 -5.19
C LYS A 46 -0.31 1.06 -4.91
N ARG A 47 -1.50 1.19 -4.32
CA ARG A 47 -2.11 2.49 -3.96
C ARG A 47 -1.32 3.25 -2.88
N ARG A 48 -0.53 2.57 -2.06
CA ARG A 48 0.23 3.20 -0.97
C ARG A 48 1.57 3.78 -1.43
N ALA A 49 2.18 3.20 -2.47
CA ALA A 49 3.42 3.72 -3.06
C ALA A 49 3.19 4.99 -3.90
N GLU A 50 2.02 5.11 -4.52
CA GLU A 50 1.61 6.25 -5.36
C GLU A 50 1.16 7.48 -4.56
N ARG A 51 0.99 7.36 -3.23
CA ARG A 51 0.74 8.53 -2.36
C ARG A 51 2.05 9.24 -2.05
N ALA A 52 2.78 9.65 -3.07
CA ALA A 52 3.69 10.78 -2.94
C ALA A 52 2.80 12.00 -2.67
N GLN A 53 2.77 12.47 -1.43
CA GLN A 53 2.07 13.73 -1.10
C GLN A 53 2.74 14.83 -1.91
N HIS A 54 2.05 15.33 -2.93
CA HIS A 54 2.50 16.44 -3.75
C HIS A 54 1.81 17.71 -3.22
N GLN A 55 2.56 18.53 -2.49
CA GLN A 55 2.06 19.81 -1.99
C GLN A 55 2.70 20.94 -2.79
N SER A 56 1.89 21.67 -3.56
CA SER A 56 2.31 22.92 -4.18
C SER A 56 2.22 24.04 -3.15
N VAL A 57 3.34 24.69 -2.86
CA VAL A 57 3.45 25.78 -1.89
C VAL A 57 3.91 27.02 -2.66
N SER A 58 3.19 28.14 -2.53
CA SER A 58 3.58 29.39 -3.21
C SER A 58 4.80 30.05 -2.56
N GLN A 59 5.45 30.98 -3.27
CA GLN A 59 6.72 31.64 -2.90
C GLN A 59 6.72 32.36 -1.52
N SER A 60 5.55 32.55 -0.89
CA SER A 60 5.42 33.14 0.46
C SER A 60 4.60 32.28 1.43
N SER A 61 4.46 30.98 1.17
CA SER A 61 3.68 30.06 2.00
C SER A 61 4.58 29.06 2.75
N VAL A 62 4.14 28.63 3.94
CA VAL A 62 4.82 27.58 4.71
C VAL A 62 4.12 26.25 4.45
N GLY A 63 4.83 25.32 3.82
CA GLY A 63 4.38 23.93 3.65
C GLY A 63 4.75 23.09 4.85
N VAL A 64 3.76 22.48 5.52
CA VAL A 64 3.99 21.49 6.58
C VAL A 64 3.53 20.12 6.08
N GLN A 65 4.48 19.23 5.79
CA GLN A 65 4.22 17.85 5.39
C GLN A 65 4.76 16.90 6.46
N ALA A 66 3.87 16.18 7.14
CA ALA A 66 4.24 15.13 8.07
C ALA A 66 4.28 13.79 7.35
N GLY A 67 5.46 13.17 7.21
CA GLY A 67 5.57 11.78 6.78
C GLY A 67 6.57 11.44 5.66
N GLY A 68 7.66 12.19 5.49
CA GLY A 68 8.69 11.79 4.52
C GLY A 68 9.89 12.72 4.42
N ASN A 69 10.80 12.39 3.50
CA ASN A 69 11.94 13.22 3.13
C ASN A 69 11.46 14.30 2.15
N VAL A 70 11.72 15.58 2.46
CA VAL A 70 11.26 16.72 1.64
C VAL A 70 12.40 17.17 0.75
N SER A 71 12.18 17.16 -0.56
CA SER A 71 13.10 17.80 -1.53
C SER A 71 12.52 19.15 -1.90
N ILE A 72 13.09 20.22 -1.35
CA ILE A 72 12.74 21.60 -1.73
C ILE A 72 13.53 21.91 -3.00
N GLY A 73 12.82 22.17 -4.10
CA GLY A 73 13.42 22.68 -5.34
C GLY A 73 14.02 24.07 -5.12
N ASP A 74 15.03 24.42 -5.91
CA ASP A 74 15.85 25.63 -5.73
C ASP A 74 14.97 26.88 -5.56
N ALA A 75 14.95 27.43 -4.34
CA ALA A 75 14.29 28.68 -4.04
C ALA A 75 15.14 29.77 -4.67
N GLY A 76 14.66 30.30 -5.81
CA GLY A 76 15.33 31.37 -6.54
C GLY A 76 15.86 32.44 -5.59
N LYS A 77 17.19 32.60 -5.57
CA LYS A 77 17.85 33.70 -4.88
C LYS A 77 17.47 35.00 -5.58
N ASP A 78 16.36 35.61 -5.17
CA ASP A 78 16.11 37.01 -5.47
C ASP A 78 17.16 37.84 -4.73
N LYS A 79 18.21 38.22 -5.47
CA LYS A 79 19.16 39.25 -5.07
C LYS A 79 18.40 40.56 -4.94
N HIS A 80 18.17 40.98 -3.70
CA HIS A 80 17.70 42.32 -3.39
C HIS A 80 18.92 43.22 -3.13
N ASP A 81 19.62 43.60 -4.20
CA ASP A 81 20.61 44.68 -4.14
C ASP A 81 19.87 45.99 -4.48
N ARG A 82 19.74 46.85 -3.46
CA ARG A 82 19.27 48.23 -3.57
C ARG A 82 20.40 49.15 -4.03
#